data_AF-I9P5W2-F1
#
_entry.id   AF-I9P5W2-F1
#
_cell.length_a   1.000
_cell.length_b   1.000
_cell.length_c   1.000
_cell.angle_alpha   90.00
_cell.angle_beta   90.00
_cell.angle_gamma   90.00
#
_symmetry.space_group_name_H-M   'P 1'
#
loop_
_entity.id
_entity.type
_entity.pdbx_description
1 polymer ?
#
loop_
_entity_poly.entity_id
_entity_poly.type
_entity_poly.pdbx_seq_one_letter_code
_entity_poly.pdbx_strand_id
1 'polypeptide(L)'
;MTTTPLQFPDINPVLLDLGLVKIHWYGVMYLVAFAIAWWLANRQAAKANSGWNKEQVSDLLFYGFLGVLLGGRIGYILFYQFSYLQQDPLYLFRIWEGGMSFHGGLLGVLLAMALFARKYQKPYLALGDFVAPLIPLGLAAGRIGNFINGELWGRPTDVPWAMVFPTGGDVARHPSQLYHVALEGMLLFVLIILIRQLKPAQGVLGGVFLAGYGIARFTVEFFREPDAHLGVLSLGMTMGQWLCLPMVIAGVGIVLYARQQARRGVKS
;
A
#
# COMPACT_ATOMS: atom_id res chain seq x y z
N MET A 1 -9.35 -18.17 -31.65
CA MET A 1 -8.54 -17.09 -32.25
C MET A 1 -7.40 -16.83 -31.28
N THR A 2 -6.17 -17.20 -31.63
CA THR A 2 -4.99 -16.87 -30.82
C THR A 2 -4.70 -15.40 -31.02
N THR A 3 -5.17 -14.55 -30.11
CA THR A 3 -4.84 -13.13 -30.13
C THR A 3 -3.35 -12.97 -29.86
N THR A 4 -2.61 -12.31 -30.75
CA THR A 4 -1.22 -11.93 -30.50
C THR A 4 -1.15 -11.17 -29.17
N PRO A 5 -0.29 -11.56 -28.23
CA PRO A 5 -0.21 -10.88 -26.95
C PRO A 5 0.26 -9.44 -27.12
N LEU A 6 -0.20 -8.57 -26.23
CA LEU A 6 0.22 -7.18 -26.20
C LEU A 6 1.72 -7.11 -25.88
N GLN A 7 2.44 -6.20 -26.52
CA GLN A 7 3.81 -5.91 -26.15
C GLN A 7 3.82 -4.80 -25.10
N PHE A 8 4.67 -4.94 -24.08
CA PHE A 8 4.89 -3.86 -23.13
C PHE A 8 5.37 -2.61 -23.89
N PRO A 9 4.80 -1.42 -23.62
CA PRO A 9 5.24 -0.20 -24.28
C PRO A 9 6.71 0.09 -23.95
N ASP A 10 7.46 0.66 -24.90
CA ASP A 10 8.83 1.08 -24.64
C ASP A 10 8.86 2.33 -23.74
N ILE A 11 8.88 2.09 -22.42
CA ILE A 11 8.90 3.13 -21.39
C ILE A 11 10.27 3.11 -20.72
N ASN A 12 11.03 4.20 -20.85
CA ASN A 12 12.26 4.37 -20.10
C ASN A 12 11.93 4.57 -18.60
N PRO A 13 12.44 3.72 -17.68
CA PRO A 13 12.18 3.87 -16.25
C PRO A 13 12.83 5.12 -15.65
N VAL A 14 13.86 5.66 -16.31
CA VAL A 14 14.46 6.96 -15.99
C VAL A 14 13.65 8.06 -16.67
N LEU A 15 12.95 8.85 -15.86
CA LEU A 15 12.20 10.01 -16.32
C LEU A 15 13.13 11.12 -16.81
N LEU A 16 14.19 11.41 -16.04
CA LEU A 16 15.14 12.47 -16.34
C LEU A 16 16.55 12.07 -15.89
N ASP A 17 17.51 12.14 -16.82
CA ASP A 17 18.92 11.90 -16.56
C ASP A 17 19.66 13.25 -16.50
N LEU A 18 20.14 13.62 -15.30
CA LEU A 18 20.92 14.85 -15.05
C LEU A 18 22.42 14.54 -14.92
N GLY A 19 22.88 13.38 -15.41
CA GLY A 19 24.26 12.91 -15.26
C GLY A 19 24.47 12.21 -13.92
N LEU A 20 24.84 12.95 -12.88
CA LEU A 20 25.12 12.38 -11.54
C LEU A 20 23.87 11.92 -10.79
N VAL A 21 22.70 12.45 -11.17
CA VAL A 21 21.42 12.14 -10.53
C VAL A 21 20.43 11.71 -11.59
N LYS A 22 19.80 10.56 -11.37
CA LYS A 22 18.75 10.03 -12.24
C LYS A 22 17.42 10.02 -11.51
N ILE A 23 16.44 10.72 -12.08
CA ILE A 23 15.08 10.73 -11.56
C ILE A 23 14.33 9.58 -12.22
N HIS A 24 13.86 8.64 -11.41
CA HIS A 24 13.11 7.47 -11.88
C HIS A 24 11.63 7.70 -11.71
N TRP A 25 10.82 7.18 -12.64
CA TRP A 25 9.36 7.23 -12.54
C TRP A 25 8.84 6.66 -11.22
N TYR A 26 9.47 5.60 -10.72
CA TYR A 26 9.11 5.00 -9.44
C TYR A 26 9.16 6.00 -8.27
N GLY A 27 10.22 6.81 -8.19
CA GLY A 27 10.34 7.87 -7.19
C GLY A 27 9.29 8.97 -7.38
N VAL A 28 9.02 9.34 -8.64
CA VAL A 28 7.96 10.30 -8.95
C VAL A 28 6.58 9.79 -8.55
N MET A 29 6.28 8.51 -8.75
CA MET A 29 5.01 7.93 -8.33
C MET A 29 4.84 7.92 -6.80
N TYR A 30 5.91 7.78 -6.02
CA TYR A 30 5.85 8.01 -4.58
C TYR A 30 5.56 9.47 -4.22
N LEU A 31 6.16 10.44 -4.93
CA LEU A 31 5.84 11.85 -4.73
C LEU A 31 4.37 12.15 -5.08
N VAL A 32 3.86 11.57 -6.16
CA VAL A 32 2.44 11.67 -6.55
C VAL A 32 1.55 11.05 -5.47
N ALA A 33 1.88 9.86 -4.95
CA ALA A 33 1.16 9.24 -3.85
C ALA A 33 1.11 10.14 -2.61
N PHE A 34 2.25 10.72 -2.23
CA PHE A 34 2.34 11.63 -1.09
C PHE A 34 1.55 12.92 -1.32
N ALA A 35 1.65 13.52 -2.51
CA ALA A 35 0.93 14.73 -2.86
C ALA A 35 -0.60 14.51 -2.84
N ILE A 36 -1.08 13.38 -3.37
CA ILE A 36 -2.50 13.00 -3.31
C ILE A 36 -2.95 12.81 -1.87
N ALA A 37 -2.19 12.07 -1.05
CA ALA A 37 -2.50 11.86 0.36
C ALA A 37 -2.54 13.19 1.13
N TRP A 38 -1.56 14.07 0.91
CA TRP A 38 -1.52 15.41 1.50
C TRP A 38 -2.71 16.27 1.11
N TRP A 39 -3.06 16.30 -0.18
CA TRP A 39 -4.21 17.05 -0.67
C TRP A 39 -5.53 16.53 -0.09
N LEU A 40 -5.75 15.22 -0.12
CA LEU A 40 -6.96 14.59 0.42
C LEU A 40 -7.09 14.78 1.94
N ALA A 41 -5.99 14.61 2.67
CA ALA A 41 -5.97 14.76 4.13
C ALA A 41 -6.28 16.20 4.55
N ASN A 42 -5.69 17.19 3.87
CA ASN A 42 -5.99 18.60 4.14
C ASN A 42 -7.44 18.95 3.79
N ARG A 43 -7.97 18.44 2.67
CA ARG A 43 -9.39 18.62 2.32
C ARG A 43 -10.32 17.98 3.35
N GLN A 44 -9.92 16.85 3.93
CA GLN A 44 -10.68 16.21 5.00
C GLN A 44 -10.61 17.01 6.31
N ALA A 45 -9.43 17.50 6.69
CA ALA A 45 -9.24 18.30 7.90
C ALA A 45 -9.96 19.65 7.83
N ALA A 46 -10.07 20.25 6.64
CA ALA A 46 -10.77 21.51 6.43
C ALA A 46 -12.30 21.43 6.63
N LYS A 47 -12.89 20.24 6.77
CA LYS A 47 -14.33 20.10 7.03
C LYS A 47 -14.68 20.58 8.44
N ALA A 48 -15.85 21.22 8.57
CA ALA A 48 -16.39 21.59 9.87
C ALA A 48 -16.49 20.35 10.79
N ASN A 49 -16.06 20.51 12.05
CA ASN A 49 -16.04 19.45 13.05
C ASN A 49 -15.26 18.19 12.62
N SER A 50 -14.27 18.32 11.73
CA SER A 50 -13.40 17.19 11.36
C SER A 50 -12.66 16.64 12.58
N GLY A 51 -12.35 17.51 13.54
CA GLY A 51 -11.46 17.20 14.66
C GLY A 51 -10.00 17.11 14.22
N TRP A 52 -9.63 17.56 13.02
CA TRP A 52 -8.26 17.56 12.50
C TRP A 52 -7.84 18.97 12.10
N ASN A 53 -6.58 19.33 12.33
CA ASN A 53 -6.00 20.58 11.85
C ASN A 53 -4.86 20.30 10.84
N LYS A 54 -4.41 21.33 10.13
CA LYS A 54 -3.36 21.20 9.11
C LYS A 54 -2.03 20.70 9.67
N GLU A 55 -1.68 21.11 10.88
CA GLU A 55 -0.46 20.66 11.56
C GLU A 55 -0.51 19.15 11.83
N GLN A 56 -1.62 18.65 12.37
CA GLN A 56 -1.85 17.22 12.58
C GLN A 56 -1.79 16.42 11.28
N VAL A 57 -2.26 17.00 10.16
CA VAL A 57 -2.13 16.36 8.85
C VAL A 57 -0.66 16.27 8.42
N SER A 58 0.08 17.38 8.50
CA SER A 58 1.50 17.39 8.17
C SER A 58 2.29 16.42 9.04
N ASP A 59 2.04 16.42 10.35
CA ASP A 59 2.66 15.52 11.31
C ASP A 59 2.32 14.06 11.02
N LEU A 60 1.06 13.74 10.72
CA LEU A 60 0.65 12.37 10.41
C LEU A 60 1.40 11.83 9.19
N LEU A 61 1.49 12.64 8.13
CA LEU A 61 2.18 12.26 6.90
C LEU A 61 3.69 12.17 7.11
N PHE A 62 4.27 13.07 7.91
CA PHE A 62 5.68 13.05 8.26
C PHE A 62 6.05 11.82 9.10
N TYR A 63 5.27 11.53 10.14
CA TYR A 63 5.42 10.33 10.97
C TYR A 63 5.28 9.07 10.11
N GLY A 64 4.26 9.02 9.25
CA GLY A 64 4.07 7.90 8.32
C GLY A 64 5.25 7.70 7.38
N PHE A 65 5.75 8.77 6.76
CA PHE A 65 6.92 8.74 5.90
C PHE A 65 8.18 8.24 6.62
N LEU A 66 8.48 8.79 7.80
CA LEU A 66 9.59 8.33 8.63
C LEU A 66 9.41 6.88 9.07
N GLY A 67 8.19 6.46 9.39
CA GLY A 67 7.87 5.08 9.74
C GLY A 67 8.23 4.11 8.61
N VAL A 68 7.82 4.41 7.38
CA VAL A 68 8.17 3.60 6.20
C VAL A 68 9.68 3.61 5.97
N LEU A 69 10.31 4.79 5.96
CA LEU A 69 11.72 4.95 5.61
C LEU A 69 12.64 4.29 6.65
N LEU A 70 12.50 4.68 7.92
CA LEU A 70 13.33 4.17 9.01
C LEU A 70 13.01 2.70 9.30
N GLY A 71 11.73 2.36 9.41
CA GLY A 71 11.30 0.98 9.64
C GLY A 71 11.77 0.05 8.53
N GLY A 72 11.59 0.47 7.28
CA GLY A 72 12.02 -0.32 6.12
C GLY A 72 13.52 -0.52 6.08
N ARG A 73 14.31 0.53 6.34
CA ARG A 73 15.77 0.44 6.33
C ARG A 73 16.31 -0.38 7.49
N ILE A 74 15.85 -0.10 8.72
CA ILE A 74 16.25 -0.83 9.93
C ILE A 74 15.85 -2.30 9.79
N GLY A 75 14.60 -2.57 9.40
CA GLY A 75 14.14 -3.95 9.20
C GLY A 75 14.91 -4.68 8.11
N TYR A 76 15.32 -4.01 7.03
CA TYR A 76 16.15 -4.64 6.00
C TYR A 76 17.48 -5.12 6.58
N ILE A 77 18.14 -4.25 7.33
CA ILE A 77 19.43 -4.56 7.93
C ILE A 77 19.29 -5.65 8.99
N LEU A 78 18.35 -5.52 9.91
CA LEU A 78 18.19 -6.49 10.99
C LEU A 78 17.76 -7.87 10.49
N PHE A 79 16.91 -7.95 9.48
CA PHE A 79 16.37 -9.24 9.01
C PHE A 79 17.23 -9.90 7.93
N TYR A 80 17.96 -9.13 7.12
CA TYR A 80 18.64 -9.67 5.94
C TYR A 80 20.14 -9.35 5.88
N GLN A 81 20.62 -8.27 6.50
CA GLN A 81 22.01 -7.79 6.34
C GLN A 81 22.70 -7.46 7.68
N PHE A 82 22.39 -8.20 8.74
CA PHE A 82 22.88 -7.87 10.09
C PHE A 82 24.42 -7.97 10.18
N SER A 83 25.03 -8.89 9.44
CA SER A 83 26.48 -9.06 9.36
C SER A 83 27.20 -7.83 8.78
N TYR A 84 26.61 -7.14 7.80
CA TYR A 84 27.18 -5.92 7.23
C TYR A 84 27.19 -4.77 8.24
N LEU A 85 26.18 -4.69 9.12
CA LEU A 85 26.14 -3.66 10.15
C LEU A 85 27.29 -3.80 11.15
N GLN A 86 27.74 -5.02 11.42
CA GLN A 86 28.87 -5.27 12.32
C GLN A 86 30.22 -4.83 11.72
N GLN A 87 30.33 -4.90 10.39
CA GLN A 87 31.54 -4.54 9.66
C GLN A 87 31.59 -3.04 9.35
N ASP A 88 30.45 -2.44 9.02
CA ASP A 88 30.31 -1.00 8.82
C ASP A 88 28.98 -0.48 9.41
N PRO A 89 29.00 0.13 10.61
CA PRO A 89 27.84 0.74 11.21
C PRO A 89 27.20 1.86 10.37
N LEU A 90 27.98 2.54 9.52
CA LEU A 90 27.46 3.61 8.66
C LEU A 90 26.60 3.07 7.50
N TYR A 91 26.65 1.76 7.24
CA TYR A 91 25.78 1.11 6.27
C TYR A 91 24.30 1.39 6.55
N LEU A 92 23.91 1.60 7.82
CA LEU A 92 22.55 1.97 8.19
C LEU A 92 22.01 3.16 7.40
N PHE A 93 22.84 4.19 7.17
CA PHE A 93 22.44 5.45 6.55
C PHE A 93 22.49 5.45 5.03
N ARG A 94 23.09 4.42 4.41
CA ARG A 94 23.30 4.33 2.96
C ARG A 94 22.04 3.89 2.20
N ILE A 95 20.95 4.66 2.37
CA ILE A 95 19.64 4.37 1.78
C ILE A 95 19.62 4.45 0.25
N TRP A 96 20.58 5.15 -0.35
CA TRP A 96 20.73 5.25 -1.81
C TRP A 96 21.22 3.95 -2.45
N GLU A 97 21.79 3.02 -1.68
CA GLU A 97 22.18 1.69 -2.16
C GLU A 97 20.98 0.73 -2.27
N GLY A 98 19.75 1.24 -2.04
CA GLY A 98 18.54 0.42 -1.95
C GLY A 98 18.49 -0.38 -0.65
N GLY A 99 17.71 -1.46 -0.63
CA GLY A 99 17.57 -2.31 0.55
C GLY A 99 16.55 -1.77 1.56
N MET A 100 15.29 -2.17 1.36
CA MET A 100 14.14 -1.83 2.20
C MET A 100 13.33 -3.09 2.50
N SER A 101 12.93 -3.27 3.76
CA SER A 101 12.08 -4.38 4.21
C SER A 101 10.63 -3.93 4.25
N PHE A 102 9.75 -4.69 3.59
CA PHE A 102 8.31 -4.48 3.71
C PHE A 102 7.83 -4.61 5.16
N HIS A 103 8.22 -5.70 5.84
CA HIS A 103 7.84 -5.95 7.23
C HIS A 103 8.38 -4.88 8.19
N GLY A 104 9.63 -4.46 7.97
CA GLY A 104 10.22 -3.34 8.71
C GLY A 104 9.43 -2.05 8.51
N GLY A 105 9.07 -1.73 7.27
CA GLY A 105 8.29 -0.54 6.94
C GLY A 105 6.89 -0.58 7.58
N LEU A 106 6.22 -1.73 7.54
CA LEU A 106 4.92 -1.92 8.20
C LEU A 106 5.01 -1.69 9.71
N LEU A 107 5.97 -2.31 10.39
CA LEU A 107 6.18 -2.11 11.83
C LEU A 107 6.51 -0.65 12.15
N GLY A 108 7.34 0.00 11.33
CA GLY A 108 7.67 1.41 11.48
C GLY A 108 6.45 2.32 11.33
N VAL A 109 5.56 2.07 10.38
CA VAL A 109 4.30 2.81 10.23
C VAL A 109 3.36 2.58 11.41
N LEU A 110 3.20 1.33 11.87
CA LEU A 110 2.36 1.03 13.04
C LEU A 110 2.87 1.76 14.30
N LEU A 111 4.18 1.77 14.52
CA LEU A 111 4.80 2.54 15.60
C LEU A 111 4.58 4.05 15.42
N ALA A 112 4.79 4.57 14.21
CA ALA A 112 4.58 5.98 13.90
C ALA A 112 3.12 6.41 14.15
N MET A 113 2.15 5.59 13.74
CA MET A 113 0.73 5.81 14.02
C MET A 113 0.42 5.77 15.51
N ALA A 114 1.03 4.86 16.28
CA ALA A 114 0.86 4.79 17.73
C ALA A 114 1.44 6.03 18.44
N LEU A 115 2.63 6.47 18.03
CA LEU A 115 3.26 7.69 18.56
C LEU A 115 2.43 8.94 18.23
N PHE A 116 1.93 9.04 16.99
CA PHE A 116 1.06 10.13 16.57
C PHE A 116 -0.26 10.14 17.36
N ALA A 117 -0.92 8.99 17.47
CA ALA A 117 -2.17 8.84 18.22
C ALA A 117 -1.98 9.24 19.69
N ARG A 118 -0.86 8.86 20.31
CA ARG A 118 -0.50 9.24 21.68
C ARG A 118 -0.25 10.74 21.81
N LYS A 119 0.53 11.34 20.91
CA LYS A 119 0.87 12.78 20.91
C LYS A 119 -0.40 13.64 20.85
N TYR A 120 -1.32 13.31 19.95
CA TYR A 120 -2.53 14.09 19.69
C TYR A 120 -3.80 13.54 20.35
N GLN A 121 -3.66 12.53 21.22
CA GLN A 121 -4.76 11.85 21.91
C GLN A 121 -5.90 11.43 20.97
N LYS A 122 -5.55 10.97 19.76
CA LYS A 122 -6.51 10.52 18.75
C LYS A 122 -6.92 9.06 19.04
N PRO A 123 -8.22 8.74 19.09
CA PRO A 123 -8.65 7.35 19.14
C PRO A 123 -8.15 6.58 17.90
N TYR A 124 -7.63 5.37 18.09
CA TYR A 124 -7.12 4.54 16.99
C TYR A 124 -8.13 4.31 15.87
N LEU A 125 -9.41 4.12 16.23
CA LEU A 125 -10.49 3.97 15.26
C LEU A 125 -10.72 5.24 14.43
N ALA A 126 -10.62 6.42 15.06
CA ALA A 126 -10.72 7.70 14.36
C ALA A 126 -9.53 7.94 13.43
N LEU A 127 -8.32 7.58 13.88
CA LEU A 127 -7.11 7.64 13.07
C LEU A 127 -7.22 6.71 11.86
N GLY A 128 -7.68 5.47 12.06
CA GLY A 128 -7.94 4.50 11.00
C GLY A 128 -8.92 5.02 9.96
N ASP A 129 -10.04 5.60 10.39
CA ASP A 129 -11.03 6.20 9.50
C ASP A 129 -10.52 7.42 8.72
N PHE A 130 -9.58 8.16 9.31
CA PHE A 130 -8.95 9.30 8.67
C PHE A 130 -8.00 8.87 7.57
N VAL A 131 -7.15 7.86 7.82
CA VAL A 131 -6.15 7.38 6.85
C VAL A 131 -6.70 6.47 5.76
N ALA A 132 -7.78 5.73 6.05
CA ALA A 132 -8.37 4.74 5.14
C ALA A 132 -8.56 5.19 3.67
N PRO A 133 -9.06 6.40 3.36
CA PRO A 133 -9.21 6.86 1.98
C PRO A 133 -7.95 7.47 1.37
N LEU A 134 -6.91 7.72 2.16
CA LEU A 134 -5.64 8.27 1.67
C LEU A 134 -4.78 7.17 1.02
N ILE A 135 -4.90 5.95 1.54
CA ILE A 135 -4.02 4.82 1.18
C ILE A 135 -4.27 4.30 -0.26
N PRO A 136 -5.52 4.05 -0.72
CA PRO A 136 -5.75 3.38 -2.00
C PRO A 136 -5.13 4.08 -3.21
N LEU A 137 -5.22 5.41 -3.30
CA LEU A 137 -4.61 6.13 -4.43
C LEU A 137 -3.07 6.12 -4.37
N GLY A 138 -2.49 6.05 -3.18
CA GLY A 138 -1.05 5.81 -3.02
C GLY A 138 -0.64 4.41 -3.48
N LEU A 139 -1.44 3.39 -3.17
CA LEU A 139 -1.23 2.03 -3.68
C LEU A 139 -1.34 1.99 -5.21
N ALA A 140 -2.35 2.65 -5.79
CA ALA A 140 -2.50 2.77 -7.24
C ALA A 140 -1.26 3.41 -7.88
N ALA A 141 -0.78 4.53 -7.33
CA ALA A 141 0.42 5.21 -7.80
C ALA A 141 1.65 4.30 -7.76
N GLY A 142 1.88 3.59 -6.65
CA GLY A 142 2.98 2.62 -6.55
C GLY A 142 2.90 1.50 -7.60
N ARG A 143 1.68 0.98 -7.86
CA ARG A 143 1.46 -0.09 -8.85
C ARG A 143 1.62 0.39 -10.29
N ILE A 144 1.27 1.65 -10.57
CA ILE A 144 1.61 2.29 -11.85
C ILE A 144 3.14 2.40 -11.98
N GLY A 145 3.85 2.74 -10.90
CA GLY A 145 5.31 2.72 -10.87
C GLY A 145 5.89 1.34 -11.21
N ASN A 146 5.35 0.27 -10.61
CA ASN A 146 5.77 -1.10 -10.95
C ASN A 146 5.49 -1.45 -12.42
N PHE A 147 4.33 -1.02 -12.94
CA PHE A 147 4.00 -1.22 -14.36
C PHE A 147 5.00 -0.50 -15.27
N ILE A 148 5.32 0.78 -15.00
CA ILE A 148 6.30 1.56 -15.76
C ILE A 148 7.69 0.91 -15.74
N ASN A 149 8.11 0.37 -14.59
CA ASN A 149 9.36 -0.37 -14.46
C ASN A 149 9.32 -1.76 -15.12
N GLY A 150 8.15 -2.21 -15.60
CA GLY A 150 7.97 -3.54 -16.15
C GLY A 150 8.20 -4.67 -15.14
N GLU A 151 7.93 -4.45 -13.85
CA GLU A 151 8.19 -5.41 -12.76
C GLU A 151 6.90 -5.84 -12.03
N LEU A 152 6.96 -6.94 -11.27
CA LEU A 152 5.80 -7.51 -10.52
C LEU A 152 4.60 -7.88 -11.40
N TRP A 153 4.88 -8.36 -12.62
CA TRP A 153 3.92 -8.96 -13.53
C TRP A 153 3.37 -10.30 -12.98
N GLY A 154 2.31 -10.77 -13.62
CA GLY A 154 1.57 -11.95 -13.18
C GLY A 154 2.00 -13.25 -13.86
N ARG A 155 1.23 -14.30 -13.59
CA ARG A 155 1.43 -15.64 -14.15
C ARG A 155 1.29 -15.63 -15.69
N PRO A 156 1.91 -16.61 -16.38
CA PRO A 156 1.67 -16.86 -17.80
C PRO A 156 0.18 -17.07 -18.09
N THR A 157 -0.30 -16.55 -19.21
CA THR A 157 -1.73 -16.58 -19.56
C THR A 157 -1.97 -16.30 -21.04
N ASP A 158 -3.11 -16.74 -21.55
CA ASP A 158 -3.53 -16.57 -22.94
C ASP A 158 -4.74 -15.63 -23.09
N VAL A 159 -5.09 -14.86 -22.05
CA VAL A 159 -6.20 -13.91 -22.14
C VAL A 159 -5.93 -12.81 -23.18
N PRO A 160 -6.96 -12.20 -23.79
CA PRO A 160 -6.76 -11.24 -24.90
C PRO A 160 -5.93 -9.98 -24.55
N TRP A 161 -5.78 -9.67 -23.27
CA TRP A 161 -4.98 -8.54 -22.77
C TRP A 161 -3.68 -8.98 -22.08
N ALA A 162 -3.24 -10.23 -22.31
CA ALA A 162 -1.94 -10.69 -21.84
C ALA A 162 -0.82 -9.84 -22.46
N MET A 163 0.23 -9.59 -21.68
CA MET A 163 1.33 -8.71 -22.06
C MET A 163 2.68 -9.40 -21.91
N VAL A 164 3.56 -9.24 -22.89
CA VAL A 164 4.97 -9.64 -22.82
C VAL A 164 5.76 -8.48 -22.21
N PHE A 165 6.39 -8.71 -21.06
CA PHE A 165 7.14 -7.71 -20.31
C PHE A 165 8.66 -7.87 -20.56
N PRO A 166 9.43 -6.76 -20.61
CA PRO A 166 10.87 -6.83 -20.87
C PRO A 166 11.64 -7.62 -19.79
N THR A 167 11.18 -7.59 -18.53
CA THR A 167 11.78 -8.37 -17.44
C THR A 167 11.14 -9.76 -17.28
N GLY A 168 10.10 -10.08 -18.07
CA GLY A 168 9.28 -11.29 -17.96
C GLY A 168 9.59 -12.40 -18.96
N GLY A 169 10.60 -12.18 -19.82
CA GLY A 169 10.95 -13.05 -20.94
C GLY A 169 9.91 -13.03 -22.06
N ASP A 170 10.03 -13.96 -23.01
CA ASP A 170 9.16 -14.06 -24.20
C ASP A 170 7.78 -14.70 -23.91
N VAL A 171 7.29 -14.59 -22.67
CA VAL A 171 6.05 -15.22 -22.21
C VAL A 171 5.00 -14.14 -21.93
N ALA A 172 3.82 -14.33 -22.52
CA ALA A 172 2.66 -13.47 -22.27
C ALA A 172 2.09 -13.70 -20.87
N ARG A 173 1.89 -12.62 -20.12
CA ARG A 173 1.57 -12.65 -18.68
C ARG A 173 0.43 -11.72 -18.36
N HIS A 174 -0.24 -11.98 -17.23
CA HIS A 174 -1.20 -11.03 -16.71
C HIS A 174 -0.49 -9.72 -16.30
N PRO A 175 -0.97 -8.53 -16.73
CA PRO A 175 -0.50 -7.26 -16.18
C PRO A 175 -1.09 -7.02 -14.77
N SER A 176 -0.76 -7.87 -13.81
CA SER A 176 -1.34 -7.87 -12.45
C SER A 176 -1.18 -6.55 -11.70
N GLN A 177 -0.17 -5.75 -12.05
CA GLN A 177 0.00 -4.39 -11.55
C GLN A 177 -1.25 -3.55 -11.82
N LEU A 178 -1.82 -3.63 -13.02
CA LEU A 178 -3.05 -2.92 -13.40
C LEU A 178 -4.28 -3.46 -12.67
N TYR A 179 -4.30 -4.75 -12.32
CA TYR A 179 -5.37 -5.31 -11.49
C TYR A 179 -5.31 -4.77 -10.06
N HIS A 180 -4.10 -4.61 -9.50
CA HIS A 180 -3.91 -3.94 -8.22
C HIS A 180 -4.33 -2.47 -8.29
N VAL A 181 -3.98 -1.74 -9.36
CA VAL A 181 -4.46 -0.36 -9.59
C VAL A 181 -5.99 -0.32 -9.58
N ALA A 182 -6.64 -1.23 -10.29
CA ALA A 182 -8.09 -1.28 -10.39
C ALA A 182 -8.76 -1.63 -9.06
N LEU A 183 -8.32 -2.71 -8.39
CA LEU A 183 -9.00 -3.27 -7.22
C LEU A 183 -8.55 -2.63 -5.90
N GLU A 184 -7.24 -2.66 -5.60
CA GLU A 184 -6.69 -2.12 -4.34
C GLU A 184 -6.64 -0.59 -4.34
N GLY A 185 -6.56 0.01 -5.53
CA GLY A 185 -6.52 1.45 -5.72
C GLY A 185 -7.88 2.07 -5.97
N MET A 186 -8.35 2.02 -7.21
CA MET A 186 -9.49 2.80 -7.69
C MET A 186 -10.82 2.32 -7.10
N LEU A 187 -11.11 1.02 -7.17
CA LEU A 187 -12.35 0.46 -6.64
C LEU A 187 -12.44 0.65 -5.13
N LEU A 188 -11.37 0.32 -4.40
CA LEU A 188 -11.34 0.49 -2.95
C LEU A 188 -11.46 1.96 -2.54
N PHE A 189 -10.82 2.88 -3.26
CA PHE A 189 -11.00 4.32 -3.04
C PHE A 189 -12.46 4.73 -3.19
N VAL A 190 -13.08 4.39 -4.33
CA VAL A 190 -14.48 4.73 -4.62
C VAL A 190 -15.40 4.15 -3.55
N LEU A 191 -15.22 2.88 -3.18
CA LEU A 191 -15.99 2.23 -2.13
C LEU A 191 -15.90 2.99 -0.79
N ILE A 192 -14.70 3.37 -0.35
CA ILE A 192 -14.51 4.11 0.90
C ILE A 192 -15.16 5.49 0.83
N ILE A 193 -15.04 6.20 -0.30
CA ILE A 193 -15.65 7.51 -0.48
C ILE A 193 -17.19 7.41 -0.47
N LEU A 194 -17.77 6.40 -1.12
CA LEU A 194 -19.22 6.15 -1.10
C LEU A 194 -19.71 5.82 0.32
N ILE A 195 -19.05 4.92 1.02
CA ILE A 195 -19.42 4.55 2.40
C ILE A 195 -19.28 5.76 3.33
N ARG A 196 -18.26 6.61 3.14
CA ARG A 196 -18.08 7.84 3.92
C ARG A 196 -19.26 8.80 3.78
N GLN A 197 -19.94 8.84 2.63
CA GLN A 197 -21.13 9.68 2.44
C GLN A 197 -22.30 9.24 3.34
N LEU A 198 -22.32 7.97 3.76
CA LEU A 198 -23.30 7.43 4.70
C LEU A 198 -23.05 7.85 6.15
N LYS A 199 -21.99 8.63 6.43
CA LYS A 199 -21.59 9.09 7.77
C LYS A 199 -21.54 7.93 8.79
N PRO A 200 -20.77 6.87 8.50
CA PRO A 200 -20.78 5.67 9.33
C PRO A 200 -20.16 5.94 10.71
N ALA A 201 -20.42 5.04 11.65
CA ALA A 201 -19.81 5.07 12.97
C ALA A 201 -18.28 5.03 12.89
N GLN A 202 -17.62 5.64 13.87
CA GLN A 202 -16.16 5.65 13.99
C GLN A 202 -15.57 4.23 14.03
N GLY A 203 -14.58 3.97 13.20
CA GLY A 203 -13.91 2.68 13.00
C GLY A 203 -14.39 1.93 11.75
N VAL A 204 -15.55 2.28 11.18
CA VAL A 204 -16.10 1.56 10.04
C VAL A 204 -15.25 1.76 8.78
N LEU A 205 -14.76 2.97 8.50
CA LEU A 205 -13.96 3.21 7.29
C LEU A 205 -12.62 2.50 7.36
N GLY A 206 -11.96 2.51 8.51
CA GLY A 206 -10.73 1.77 8.76
C GLY A 206 -10.92 0.26 8.61
N GLY A 207 -12.00 -0.29 9.20
CA GLY A 207 -12.31 -1.72 9.08
C GLY A 207 -12.69 -2.14 7.66
N VAL A 208 -13.46 -1.32 6.94
CA VAL A 208 -13.79 -1.54 5.52
C VAL A 208 -12.55 -1.49 4.65
N PHE A 209 -11.64 -0.54 4.87
CA PHE A 209 -10.37 -0.48 4.15
C PHE A 209 -9.57 -1.77 4.37
N LEU A 210 -9.40 -2.19 5.63
CA LEU A 210 -8.59 -3.36 5.97
C LEU A 210 -9.16 -4.64 5.34
N ALA A 211 -10.47 -4.85 5.46
CA ALA A 211 -11.13 -6.00 4.85
C ALA A 211 -11.17 -5.92 3.32
N GLY A 212 -11.49 -4.74 2.76
CA GLY A 212 -11.56 -4.52 1.32
C GLY A 212 -10.20 -4.70 0.64
N TYR A 213 -9.12 -4.19 1.24
CA TYR A 213 -7.77 -4.44 0.75
C TYR A 213 -7.42 -5.93 0.82
N GLY A 214 -7.71 -6.61 1.94
CA GLY A 214 -7.46 -8.04 2.07
C GLY A 214 -8.20 -8.87 1.01
N ILE A 215 -9.47 -8.56 0.73
CA ILE A 215 -10.25 -9.22 -0.32
C ILE A 215 -9.65 -8.93 -1.70
N ALA A 216 -9.42 -7.66 -2.03
CA ALA A 216 -8.85 -7.26 -3.31
C ALA A 216 -7.49 -7.93 -3.56
N ARG A 217 -6.62 -7.90 -2.56
CA ARG A 217 -5.29 -8.53 -2.62
C ARG A 217 -5.40 -10.04 -2.81
N PHE A 218 -6.26 -10.71 -2.03
CA PHE A 218 -6.50 -12.15 -2.17
C PHE A 218 -6.96 -12.51 -3.59
N THR A 219 -7.84 -11.69 -4.18
CA THR A 219 -8.32 -11.87 -5.56
C THR A 219 -7.20 -11.68 -6.59
N VAL A 220 -6.40 -10.61 -6.50
CA VAL A 220 -5.32 -10.38 -7.48
C VAL A 220 -4.23 -11.45 -7.40
N GLU A 221 -4.00 -12.01 -6.22
CA GLU A 221 -2.96 -13.01 -6.00
C GLU A 221 -3.18 -14.34 -6.78
N PHE A 222 -4.42 -14.62 -7.23
CA PHE A 222 -4.68 -15.72 -8.17
C PHE A 222 -4.01 -15.51 -9.54
N PHE A 223 -3.82 -14.25 -9.93
CA PHE A 223 -3.21 -13.87 -11.20
C PHE A 223 -1.72 -13.54 -11.07
N ARG A 224 -1.22 -13.38 -9.84
CA ARG A 224 0.17 -12.99 -9.55
C ARG A 224 1.07 -14.22 -9.51
N GLU A 225 2.27 -14.10 -10.07
CA GLU A 225 3.29 -15.15 -9.94
C GLU A 225 3.69 -15.28 -8.46
N PRO A 226 3.66 -16.48 -7.86
CA PRO A 226 4.13 -16.67 -6.49
C PRO A 226 5.61 -16.31 -6.40
N ASP A 227 6.04 -15.77 -5.26
CA ASP A 227 7.46 -15.49 -5.05
C ASP A 227 8.25 -16.81 -5.15
N ALA A 228 9.27 -16.85 -6.01
CA ALA A 228 9.97 -18.07 -6.44
C ALA A 228 10.52 -18.93 -5.29
N HIS A 229 10.81 -18.31 -4.13
CA HIS A 229 11.37 -18.98 -2.95
C HIS A 229 10.31 -19.63 -2.03
N LEU A 230 9.03 -19.30 -2.19
CA LEU A 230 7.94 -19.77 -1.32
C LEU A 230 6.95 -20.67 -2.06
N GLY A 231 6.76 -20.46 -3.36
CA GLY A 231 5.82 -21.23 -4.15
C GLY A 231 4.37 -21.14 -3.62
N VAL A 232 3.62 -22.22 -3.81
CA VAL A 232 2.26 -22.38 -3.29
C VAL A 232 2.34 -23.17 -1.97
N LEU A 233 1.67 -22.68 -0.93
CA LEU A 233 1.67 -23.25 0.41
C LEU A 233 0.46 -24.16 0.66
N SER A 234 0.21 -24.49 1.93
CA SER A 234 -0.96 -25.27 2.35
C SER A 234 -2.26 -24.69 1.81
N LEU A 235 -3.20 -25.58 1.50
CA LEU A 235 -4.49 -25.29 0.85
C LEU A 235 -4.40 -24.72 -0.58
N GLY A 236 -3.23 -24.81 -1.24
CA GLY A 236 -3.07 -24.30 -2.60
C GLY A 236 -3.00 -22.77 -2.68
N MET A 237 -2.68 -22.10 -1.55
CA MET A 237 -2.66 -20.64 -1.43
C MET A 237 -1.24 -20.08 -1.39
N THR A 238 -1.01 -18.87 -1.89
CA THR A 238 0.29 -18.18 -1.72
C THR A 238 0.42 -17.54 -0.33
N MET A 239 1.64 -17.15 0.08
CA MET A 239 1.82 -16.36 1.31
C MET A 239 0.99 -15.07 1.30
N GLY A 240 0.85 -14.42 0.14
CA GLY A 240 0.03 -13.23 -0.02
C GLY A 240 -1.43 -13.49 0.36
N GLN A 241 -2.00 -14.62 -0.06
CA GLN A 241 -3.36 -15.02 0.28
C GLN A 241 -3.52 -15.33 1.77
N TRP A 242 -2.56 -16.04 2.38
CA TRP A 242 -2.58 -16.30 3.82
C TRP A 242 -2.56 -15.03 4.67
N LEU A 243 -1.76 -14.03 4.28
CA LEU A 243 -1.71 -12.75 4.97
C LEU A 243 -2.99 -11.93 4.82
N CYS A 244 -3.79 -12.17 3.78
CA CYS A 244 -5.07 -11.48 3.59
C CYS A 244 -6.15 -11.95 4.57
N LEU A 245 -6.17 -13.22 4.96
CA LEU A 245 -7.24 -13.76 5.81
C LEU A 245 -7.31 -13.05 7.20
N PRO A 246 -6.20 -12.88 7.94
CA PRO A 246 -6.22 -12.11 9.18
C PRO A 246 -6.67 -10.67 8.99
N MET A 247 -6.30 -10.03 7.87
CA MET A 247 -6.72 -8.65 7.56
C MET A 247 -8.23 -8.58 7.37
N VAL A 248 -8.82 -9.52 6.63
CA VAL A 248 -10.27 -9.58 6.40
C VAL A 248 -11.00 -9.81 7.72
N ILE A 249 -10.56 -10.77 8.52
CA ILE A 249 -11.18 -11.09 9.82
C ILE A 249 -11.10 -9.88 10.75
N ALA A 250 -9.93 -9.25 10.87
CA ALA A 250 -9.73 -8.07 11.70
C ALA A 250 -10.57 -6.88 11.22
N GLY A 251 -10.61 -6.62 9.91
CA GLY A 251 -11.39 -5.53 9.32
C GLY A 251 -12.89 -5.70 9.57
N VAL A 252 -13.43 -6.90 9.36
CA VAL A 252 -14.82 -7.24 9.68
C VAL A 252 -15.08 -7.08 11.18
N GLY A 253 -14.19 -7.58 12.03
CA GLY A 253 -14.27 -7.44 13.48
C GLY A 253 -14.35 -5.98 13.92
N ILE A 254 -13.52 -5.09 13.36
CA ILE A 254 -13.55 -3.65 13.63
C ILE A 254 -14.89 -3.04 13.21
N VAL A 255 -15.42 -3.38 12.03
CA VAL A 255 -16.73 -2.86 11.56
C VAL A 255 -17.86 -3.29 12.49
N LEU A 256 -17.89 -4.57 12.89
CA LEU A 256 -18.90 -5.09 13.80
C LEU A 256 -18.82 -4.41 15.18
N TYR A 257 -17.60 -4.27 15.72
CA TYR A 257 -17.35 -3.59 16.98
C TYR A 257 -17.80 -2.12 16.95
N ALA A 258 -17.41 -1.38 15.91
CA ALA A 258 -17.79 0.03 15.72
C ALA A 258 -19.30 0.22 15.69
N ARG A 259 -20.03 -0.65 14.97
CA ARG A 259 -21.49 -0.62 14.89
C ARG A 259 -22.15 -0.95 16.22
N GLN A 260 -21.60 -1.89 16.99
CA GLN A 260 -22.12 -2.24 18.31
C GLN A 260 -21.95 -1.09 19.31
N GLN A 261 -20.78 -0.43 19.34
CA GLN A 261 -20.57 0.74 20.19
C GLN A 261 -21.55 1.87 19.86
N ALA A 262 -21.72 2.20 18.59
CA ALA A 262 -22.65 3.25 18.17
C ALA A 262 -24.09 2.97 18.62
N ARG A 263 -24.54 1.71 18.52
CA ARG A 263 -25.87 1.31 19.01
C ARG A 263 -26.02 1.42 20.53
N ARG A 264 -24.96 1.19 21.29
CA ARG A 264 -24.97 1.32 22.76
C ARG A 264 -25.02 2.79 23.20
N GLY A 265 -24.27 3.67 22.54
CA GLY A 265 -24.29 5.12 22.82
C GLY A 265 -25.58 5.84 22.45
N VAL A 266 -26.42 5.26 21.59
CA VAL A 266 -27.78 5.79 21.28
C VAL A 266 -28.81 5.40 22.35
N LYS A 267 -28.51 4.41 23.19
CA LYS A 267 -29.41 3.90 24.24
C LYS A 267 -29.13 4.46 25.64
N SER A 268 -28.06 5.24 25.81
CA SER A 268 -27.67 5.94 27.04
C SER A 268 -27.98 7.42 26.92
#